data_AF-W4H2Z3-F1
#
_entry.id   AF-W4H2Z3-F1
#
_cell.length_a   1.000
_cell.length_b   1.000
_cell.length_c   1.000
_cell.angle_alpha   90.00
_cell.angle_beta   90.00
_cell.angle_gamma   90.00
#
_symmetry.space_group_name_H-M   'P 1'
#
loop_
_entity.id
_entity.type
_entity.pdbx_description
1 polymer ?
#
loop_
_entity_poly.entity_id
_entity_poly.type
_entity_poly.pdbx_seq_one_letter_code
_entity_poly.pdbx_strand_id
1 'polypeptide(L)'
;MVHSSPTWRWCKHGAANRLRCLADVVAVHGRWPTRPEFMVMMSQGNPAAPVEINRDGHMHWAPVHRSGMIYNHLTRMHTQVQGLHQLPPNIVPVPESTRHPFYGMVKDTPTPFELWPRPMVVALAYHAPASEVSHPMTSTTRTTTALIQSYVRRVETQHHAFHACPRIHPVWSFHRDAWRPFGAPFTWSTISDLDLFTVNSRGDRHKDAVKTLWILLTASTLNLIWTQHNKVQYTDASPLLLPHWFELSLLGWMPSVRRKLRLQDRECPIRTSALHVLHTLRDQANYRRLW
;
A
#
# COMPACT_ATOMS: atom_id res chain seq x y z
N MET A 1 -10.71 31.62 12.33
CA MET A 1 -9.76 30.90 13.21
C MET A 1 -10.51 29.76 13.89
N VAL A 2 -10.22 28.51 13.54
CA VAL A 2 -10.90 27.35 14.16
C VAL A 2 -10.23 27.08 15.51
N HIS A 3 -10.98 27.18 16.60
CA HIS A 3 -10.48 26.92 17.95
C HIS A 3 -10.12 25.43 18.09
N SER A 4 -8.84 25.11 17.94
CA SER A 4 -8.32 23.77 18.20
C SER A 4 -8.59 23.34 19.64
N SER A 5 -8.90 22.06 19.89
CA SER A 5 -9.25 21.58 21.22
C SER A 5 -8.11 21.79 22.24
N PRO A 6 -8.40 22.10 23.52
CA PRO A 6 -7.37 22.30 24.55
C PRO A 6 -6.39 21.13 24.66
N THR A 7 -6.88 19.90 24.52
CA THR A 7 -6.06 18.67 24.51
C THR A 7 -5.10 18.63 23.32
N TRP A 8 -5.55 19.04 22.13
CA TRP A 8 -4.70 19.08 20.94
C TRP A 8 -3.57 20.11 21.07
N ARG A 9 -3.87 21.31 21.58
CA ARG A 9 -2.86 22.34 21.83
C ARG A 9 -1.83 21.87 22.86
N TRP A 10 -2.28 21.24 23.94
CA TRP A 10 -1.40 20.67 24.96
C TRP A 10 -0.46 19.60 24.38
N CYS A 11 -0.97 18.66 23.57
CA CYS A 11 -0.14 17.64 22.91
C CYS A 11 0.86 18.24 21.90
N LYS A 12 0.43 19.23 21.10
CA LYS A 12 1.28 19.88 20.09
C LYS A 12 2.46 20.60 20.75
N HIS A 13 2.24 21.25 21.89
CA HIS A 13 3.32 21.89 22.66
C HIS A 13 4.17 20.86 23.42
N GLY A 14 3.61 19.76 23.92
CA GLY A 14 4.38 18.66 24.52
C GLY A 14 5.39 18.04 23.55
N ALA A 15 5.06 17.94 22.25
CA ALA A 15 6.01 17.49 21.22
C ALA A 15 7.19 18.47 21.00
N ALA A 16 7.00 19.76 21.33
CA ALA A 16 8.07 20.76 21.31
C ALA A 16 9.09 20.54 22.44
N ASN A 17 8.72 19.83 23.51
CA ASN A 17 9.62 19.37 24.58
C ASN A 17 10.46 18.13 24.16
N ARG A 18 10.62 17.89 22.85
CA ARG A 18 11.37 16.77 22.25
C ARG A 18 10.79 15.37 22.55
N LEU A 19 9.55 15.29 23.00
CA LEU A 19 8.83 14.03 23.24
C LEU A 19 8.11 13.58 21.96
N ARG A 20 8.85 13.05 20.98
CA ARG A 20 8.32 12.73 19.65
C ARG A 20 7.95 11.25 19.51
N CYS A 21 8.55 10.40 20.33
CA CYS A 21 8.28 8.96 20.36
C CYS A 21 8.33 8.40 21.80
N LEU A 22 7.95 7.12 21.96
CA LEU A 22 7.98 6.44 23.25
C LEU A 22 9.39 6.36 23.84
N ALA A 23 10.42 6.25 22.99
CA ALA A 23 11.81 6.22 23.44
C ALA A 23 12.25 7.54 24.07
N ASP A 24 11.81 8.68 23.52
CA ASP A 24 12.10 10.01 24.09
C ASP A 24 11.49 10.16 25.50
N VAL A 25 10.29 9.59 25.71
CA VAL A 25 9.62 9.58 27.01
C VAL A 25 10.38 8.75 28.04
N VAL A 26 10.94 7.61 27.63
CA VAL A 26 11.77 6.76 28.51
C VAL A 26 13.13 7.41 28.78
N ALA A 27 13.72 8.08 27.79
CA ALA A 27 15.04 8.68 27.89
C ALA A 27 15.15 9.76 28.97
N VAL A 28 14.05 10.46 29.29
CA VAL A 28 14.03 11.52 30.32
C VAL A 28 14.25 10.96 31.73
N HIS A 29 13.68 9.80 32.06
CA HIS A 29 13.74 9.21 33.40
C HIS A 29 14.53 7.89 33.47
N GLY A 30 15.02 7.39 32.33
CA GLY A 30 15.61 6.06 32.20
C GLY A 30 14.60 4.91 32.37
N ARG A 31 13.32 5.23 32.61
CA ARG A 31 12.21 4.30 32.78
C ARG A 31 10.92 4.94 32.28
N TRP A 32 9.88 4.14 32.10
CA TRP A 32 8.55 4.69 31.83
C TRP A 32 8.09 5.56 33.03
N PRO A 33 7.67 6.82 32.79
CA PRO A 33 7.30 7.73 33.87
C PRO A 33 5.99 7.31 34.53
N THR A 34 5.81 7.68 35.80
CA THR A 34 4.53 7.64 36.48
C THR A 34 3.59 8.71 35.92
N ARG A 35 2.29 8.58 36.17
CA ARG A 35 1.30 9.55 35.67
C ARG A 35 1.60 10.99 36.10
N PRO A 36 1.97 11.31 37.36
CA PRO A 36 2.33 12.67 37.74
C PRO A 36 3.60 13.18 37.02
N GLU A 37 4.64 12.34 36.91
CA GLU A 37 5.88 12.69 36.19
C GLU A 37 5.60 13.02 34.72
N PHE A 38 4.77 12.21 34.06
CA PHE A 38 4.34 12.44 32.68
C PHE A 38 3.60 13.76 32.51
N MET A 39 2.71 14.11 33.45
CA MET A 39 1.94 15.35 33.40
C MET A 39 2.84 16.59 33.55
N VAL A 40 3.83 16.54 34.45
CA VAL A 40 4.83 17.60 34.61
C VAL A 40 5.65 17.73 33.33
N MET A 41 6.14 16.62 32.79
CA MET A 41 6.98 16.58 31.59
C MET A 41 6.28 17.18 30.34
N MET A 42 4.99 16.91 30.17
CA MET A 42 4.18 17.45 29.05
C MET A 42 3.74 18.91 29.25
N SER A 43 3.74 19.40 30.49
CA SER A 43 3.23 20.72 30.86
C SER A 43 4.35 21.75 31.13
N GLN A 44 5.58 21.28 31.36
CA GLN A 44 6.73 22.15 31.56
C GLN A 44 6.99 23.01 30.32
N GLY A 45 7.07 24.34 30.51
CA GLY A 45 7.27 25.30 29.42
C GLY A 45 6.10 25.37 28.42
N ASN A 46 4.96 24.76 28.73
CA ASN A 46 3.80 24.69 27.84
C ASN A 46 2.80 25.82 28.18
N PRO A 47 2.68 26.87 27.34
CA PRO A 47 1.76 27.98 27.61
C PRO A 47 0.28 27.57 27.55
N ALA A 48 -0.03 26.38 27.02
CA ALA A 48 -1.38 25.83 26.98
C ALA A 48 -1.71 24.94 28.19
N ALA A 49 -0.79 24.75 29.13
CA ALA A 49 -1.03 23.99 30.36
C ALA A 49 -1.68 24.89 31.43
N PRO A 50 -2.91 24.59 31.87
CA PRO A 50 -3.57 25.35 32.92
C PRO A 50 -2.89 25.11 34.28
N VAL A 51 -2.78 26.14 35.10
CA VAL A 51 -2.22 26.09 36.47
C VAL A 51 -3.32 26.43 37.46
N GLU A 52 -3.43 25.64 38.52
CA GLU A 52 -4.34 25.87 39.64
C GLU A 52 -3.52 26.11 40.93
N ILE A 53 -4.03 26.98 41.79
CA ILE A 53 -3.46 27.23 43.11
C ILE A 53 -4.25 26.38 44.11
N ASN A 54 -3.55 25.47 44.81
CA ASN A 54 -4.17 24.65 45.84
C ASN A 54 -4.58 25.50 47.06
N ARG A 55 -5.46 24.96 47.90
CA ARG A 55 -5.88 25.60 49.16
C ARG A 55 -4.72 25.90 50.11
N ASP A 56 -3.60 25.19 49.96
CA ASP A 56 -2.36 25.38 50.74
C ASP A 56 -1.40 26.41 50.11
N GLY A 57 -1.82 27.13 49.06
CA GLY A 57 -1.05 28.22 48.43
C GLY A 57 -0.03 27.77 47.37
N HIS A 58 0.19 26.47 47.19
CA HIS A 58 1.12 25.93 46.18
C HIS A 58 0.48 25.84 44.78
N MET A 59 1.23 26.24 43.74
CA MET A 59 0.84 26.12 42.34
C MET A 59 1.07 24.71 41.81
N HIS A 60 0.11 24.16 41.09
CA HIS A 60 0.23 22.87 40.40
C HIS A 60 -0.45 22.90 39.03
N TRP A 61 -0.11 21.94 38.16
CA TRP A 61 -0.78 21.81 36.87
C TRP A 61 -2.21 21.31 37.06
N ALA A 62 -3.15 22.06 36.52
CA ALA A 62 -4.54 21.66 36.48
C ALA A 62 -4.74 20.48 35.52
N PRO A 63 -5.70 19.58 35.78
CA PRO A 63 -5.91 18.40 34.97
C PRO A 63 -6.38 18.76 33.55
N VAL A 64 -5.51 18.54 32.56
CA VAL A 64 -5.86 18.73 31.15
C VAL A 64 -6.87 17.65 30.72
N HIS A 65 -7.94 18.07 30.05
CA HIS A 65 -8.99 17.17 29.58
C HIS A 65 -8.41 16.00 28.75
N ARG A 66 -8.79 14.76 29.10
CA ARG A 66 -8.33 13.47 28.50
C ARG A 66 -6.85 13.09 28.70
N SER A 67 -6.06 13.88 29.44
CA SER A 67 -4.64 13.59 29.72
C SER A 67 -4.39 12.19 30.30
N GLY A 68 -5.26 11.72 31.20
CA GLY A 68 -5.18 10.37 31.75
C GLY A 68 -5.38 9.26 30.70
N MET A 69 -6.28 9.46 29.73
CA MET A 69 -6.46 8.50 28.63
C MET A 69 -5.24 8.45 27.72
N ILE A 70 -4.60 9.60 27.48
CA ILE A 70 -3.38 9.70 26.68
C ILE A 70 -2.23 8.95 27.38
N TYR A 71 -2.02 9.21 28.67
CA TYR A 71 -1.02 8.49 29.46
C TYR A 71 -1.26 6.97 29.44
N ASN A 72 -2.51 6.53 29.64
CA ASN A 72 -2.85 5.11 29.62
C ASN A 72 -2.63 4.46 28.25
N HIS A 73 -2.95 5.17 27.16
CA HIS A 73 -2.74 4.67 25.81
C HIS A 73 -1.24 4.51 25.50
N LEU A 74 -0.43 5.53 25.79
CA LEU A 74 1.02 5.47 25.58
C LEU A 74 1.69 4.41 26.46
N THR A 75 1.22 4.25 27.69
CA THR A 75 1.72 3.20 28.61
C THR A 75 1.46 1.80 28.03
N ARG A 76 0.26 1.55 27.50
CA ARG A 76 -0.05 0.27 26.83
C ARG A 76 0.84 0.01 25.62
N MET A 77 1.06 1.04 24.80
CA MET A 77 1.95 0.92 23.64
C MET A 77 3.39 0.62 24.07
N HIS A 78 3.90 1.29 25.10
CA HIS A 78 5.23 1.03 25.64
C HIS A 78 5.37 -0.39 26.18
N THR A 79 4.39 -0.89 26.96
CA THR A 79 4.41 -2.27 27.46
C THR A 79 4.35 -3.30 26.34
N GLN A 80 3.60 -3.02 25.27
CA GLN A 80 3.51 -3.91 24.11
C GLN A 80 4.83 -3.96 23.34
N VAL A 81 5.49 -2.81 23.15
CA VAL A 81 6.81 -2.74 22.51
C VAL A 81 7.85 -3.46 23.36
N GLN A 82 7.87 -3.29 24.69
CA GLN A 82 8.78 -4.03 25.56
C GLN A 82 8.53 -5.54 25.54
N GLY A 83 7.26 -5.97 25.53
CA GLY A 83 6.89 -7.39 25.44
C GLY A 83 7.34 -8.04 24.13
N LEU A 84 7.41 -7.28 23.03
CA LEU A 84 7.95 -7.75 21.75
C LEU A 84 9.48 -7.94 21.76
N HIS A 85 10.20 -7.29 22.70
CA HIS A 85 11.67 -7.32 22.76
C HIS A 85 12.22 -8.20 23.89
N GLN A 86 11.36 -8.77 24.75
CA GLN A 86 11.77 -9.76 25.74
C GLN A 86 11.73 -11.17 25.12
N LEU A 87 12.89 -11.70 24.74
CA LEU A 87 13.06 -13.08 24.28
C LEU A 87 12.87 -14.07 25.44
N PRO A 88 11.96 -15.05 25.35
CA PRO A 88 12.03 -16.25 26.17
C PRO A 88 13.05 -17.25 25.59
N PRO A 89 13.73 -18.05 26.42
CA PRO A 89 14.67 -19.06 25.96
C PRO A 89 13.92 -20.25 25.33
N ASN A 90 14.43 -20.73 24.20
CA ASN A 90 14.22 -22.03 23.57
C ASN A 90 12.81 -22.64 23.62
N ILE A 91 12.14 -22.75 22.47
CA ILE A 91 11.50 -23.98 21.93
C ILE A 91 11.10 -23.72 20.45
N VAL A 92 11.63 -24.57 19.56
CA VAL A 92 11.23 -25.02 18.20
C VAL A 92 10.36 -24.08 17.30
N PRO A 93 10.74 -23.86 16.02
CA PRO A 93 10.10 -22.86 15.15
C PRO A 93 8.73 -23.32 14.62
N VAL A 94 7.70 -22.47 14.83
CA VAL A 94 6.43 -22.50 14.07
C VAL A 94 6.42 -21.25 13.17
N PRO A 95 6.05 -21.35 11.87
CA PRO A 95 6.30 -20.28 10.92
C PRO A 95 5.47 -19.05 11.20
N GLU A 96 6.14 -17.91 11.07
CA GLU A 96 5.65 -16.56 11.15
C GLU A 96 4.41 -16.35 10.28
N SER A 97 3.30 -15.97 10.92
CA SER A 97 2.24 -15.24 10.24
C SER A 97 2.14 -13.88 10.91
N THR A 98 2.83 -12.92 10.29
CA THR A 98 2.64 -11.49 10.46
C THR A 98 1.14 -11.19 10.37
N ARG A 99 0.49 -11.00 11.51
CA ARG A 99 -0.95 -10.71 11.59
C ARG A 99 -1.24 -9.42 10.83
N HIS A 100 -1.95 -9.54 9.71
CA HIS A 100 -2.47 -8.39 8.99
C HIS A 100 -3.44 -7.59 9.89
N PRO A 101 -3.35 -6.25 9.95
CA PRO A 101 -4.04 -5.41 10.95
C PRO A 101 -5.58 -5.34 10.78
N PHE A 102 -6.15 -6.10 9.85
CA PHE A 102 -7.58 -6.12 9.57
C PHE A 102 -8.11 -7.52 9.84
N TYR A 103 -8.86 -7.69 10.92
CA TYR A 103 -9.56 -8.92 11.28
C TYR A 103 -11.03 -8.62 11.57
N GLY A 104 -11.90 -9.59 11.29
CA GLY A 104 -13.34 -9.46 11.34
C GLY A 104 -13.95 -10.78 11.76
N MET A 105 -15.10 -10.71 12.41
CA MET A 105 -15.78 -11.90 12.93
C MET A 105 -16.53 -12.57 11.78
N VAL A 106 -16.11 -13.78 11.41
CA VAL A 106 -16.82 -14.63 10.44
C VAL A 106 -17.34 -15.83 11.22
N LYS A 107 -18.67 -15.94 11.39
CA LYS A 107 -19.29 -16.99 12.22
C LYS A 107 -18.60 -17.11 13.60
N ASP A 108 -18.46 -15.97 14.28
CA ASP A 108 -17.83 -15.85 15.61
C ASP A 108 -16.35 -16.24 15.70
N THR A 109 -15.69 -16.49 14.56
CA THR A 109 -14.26 -16.73 14.48
C THR A 109 -13.51 -15.48 14.03
N PRO A 110 -12.51 -14.98 14.79
CA PRO A 110 -11.67 -13.87 14.37
C PRO A 110 -10.86 -14.28 13.14
N THR A 111 -11.25 -13.74 11.99
CA THR A 111 -10.69 -14.14 10.69
C THR A 111 -9.90 -12.96 10.12
N PRO A 112 -8.69 -13.17 9.60
CA PRO A 112 -7.92 -12.11 8.97
C PRO A 112 -8.53 -11.76 7.59
N PHE A 113 -8.34 -10.53 7.13
CA PHE A 113 -9.06 -9.98 5.96
C PHE A 113 -8.92 -10.82 4.69
N GLU A 114 -7.78 -11.50 4.52
CA GLU A 114 -7.45 -12.35 3.38
C GLU A 114 -8.42 -13.53 3.26
N LEU A 115 -9.03 -13.92 4.38
CA LEU A 115 -9.92 -15.06 4.50
C LEU A 115 -11.39 -14.65 4.68
N TRP A 116 -11.71 -13.36 4.53
CA TRP A 116 -13.09 -12.91 4.68
C TRP A 116 -13.96 -13.38 3.51
N PRO A 117 -15.21 -13.78 3.79
CA PRO A 117 -16.19 -14.03 2.75
C PRO A 117 -16.39 -12.77 1.89
N ARG A 118 -16.49 -12.97 0.57
CA ARG A 118 -16.76 -11.91 -0.42
C ARG A 118 -17.89 -10.93 -0.01
N PRO A 119 -19.00 -11.36 0.61
CA PRO A 119 -20.03 -10.44 1.09
C PRO A 119 -19.56 -9.42 2.14
N MET A 120 -18.69 -9.80 3.07
CA MET A 120 -18.16 -8.88 4.11
C MET A 120 -17.21 -7.85 3.51
N VAL A 121 -16.39 -8.26 2.55
CA VAL A 121 -15.49 -7.35 1.82
C VAL A 121 -16.29 -6.30 1.05
N VAL A 122 -17.41 -6.71 0.43
CA VAL A 122 -18.32 -5.80 -0.29
C VAL A 122 -19.03 -4.83 0.67
N ALA A 123 -19.44 -5.30 1.86
CA ALA A 123 -20.08 -4.46 2.87
C ALA A 123 -19.13 -3.38 3.42
N LEU A 124 -17.86 -3.71 3.65
CA LEU A 124 -16.82 -2.75 4.05
C LEU A 124 -16.64 -1.65 3.00
N ALA A 125 -16.58 -2.02 1.72
CA ALA A 125 -16.46 -1.07 0.63
C ALA A 125 -17.67 -0.13 0.50
N TYR A 126 -18.84 -0.59 0.97
CA TYR A 126 -20.10 0.17 0.96
C TYR A 126 -20.16 1.28 2.03
N HIS A 127 -19.31 1.21 3.06
CA HIS A 127 -19.29 2.15 4.19
C HIS A 127 -18.08 3.10 4.19
N ALA A 128 -17.33 3.19 3.09
CA ALA A 128 -16.36 4.26 2.92
C ALA A 128 -17.06 5.62 3.05
N PRO A 129 -16.54 6.58 3.85
CA PRO A 129 -17.20 7.85 4.09
C PRO A 129 -17.45 8.54 2.74
N ALA A 130 -18.72 8.87 2.49
CA ALA A 130 -19.12 9.62 1.32
C ALA A 130 -18.43 10.99 1.38
N SER A 131 -17.42 11.20 0.53
CA SER A 131 -16.96 12.56 0.27
C SER A 131 -18.07 13.28 -0.50
N GLU A 132 -18.37 14.53 -0.15
CA GLU A 132 -19.21 15.45 -0.95
C GLU A 132 -18.55 15.85 -2.29
N VAL A 133 -17.59 15.06 -2.76
CA VAL A 133 -16.94 15.26 -4.04
C VAL A 133 -17.84 14.68 -5.11
N SER A 134 -18.16 15.49 -6.12
CA SER A 134 -18.86 15.05 -7.32
C SER A 134 -18.24 13.76 -7.84
N HIS A 135 -19.06 12.72 -8.03
CA HIS A 135 -18.54 11.39 -8.36
C HIS A 135 -17.74 11.47 -9.69
N PRO A 136 -16.57 10.80 -9.82
CA PRO A 136 -15.65 10.94 -10.96
C PRO A 136 -16.21 10.59 -12.35
N MET A 137 -17.45 10.12 -12.42
CA MET A 137 -18.18 9.78 -13.65
C MET A 137 -19.44 10.63 -13.83
N THR A 138 -19.54 11.72 -13.06
CA THR A 138 -20.58 12.72 -13.23
C THR A 138 -20.38 13.40 -14.58
N SER A 139 -21.43 13.49 -15.36
CA SER A 139 -21.44 14.19 -16.65
C SER A 139 -22.82 14.77 -16.90
N THR A 140 -23.00 15.57 -17.94
CA THR A 140 -24.29 16.17 -18.31
C THR A 140 -25.42 15.15 -18.47
N THR A 141 -25.10 13.90 -18.80
CA THR A 141 -26.07 12.79 -18.91
C THR A 141 -26.08 11.84 -17.70
N ARG A 142 -25.17 12.02 -16.73
CA ARG A 142 -25.02 11.19 -15.53
C ARG A 142 -24.86 12.08 -14.30
N THR A 143 -25.97 12.68 -13.88
CA THR A 143 -26.02 13.66 -12.77
C THR A 143 -26.37 13.03 -11.42
N THR A 144 -26.81 11.77 -11.39
CA THR A 144 -27.26 11.08 -10.17
C THR A 144 -26.40 9.86 -9.87
N THR A 145 -26.26 9.53 -8.58
CA THR A 145 -25.52 8.34 -8.11
C THR A 145 -26.05 7.04 -8.75
N ALA A 146 -27.35 6.95 -9.03
CA ALA A 146 -27.95 5.77 -9.68
C ALA A 146 -27.55 5.63 -11.17
N LEU A 147 -27.52 6.73 -11.93
CA LEU A 147 -27.06 6.73 -13.33
C LEU A 147 -25.57 6.42 -13.44
N ILE A 148 -24.82 6.94 -12.47
CA ILE A 148 -23.39 6.68 -12.34
C ILE A 148 -23.12 5.23 -11.96
N GLN A 149 -23.82 4.66 -10.96
CA GLN A 149 -23.67 3.25 -10.58
C GLN A 149 -24.11 2.32 -11.72
N SER A 150 -25.17 2.69 -12.44
CA SER A 150 -25.61 1.97 -13.64
C SER A 150 -24.51 1.99 -14.72
N TYR A 151 -23.87 3.14 -14.96
CA TYR A 151 -22.73 3.27 -15.87
C TYR A 151 -21.50 2.50 -15.38
N VAL A 152 -21.07 2.63 -14.12
CA VAL A 152 -19.92 1.90 -13.57
C VAL A 152 -20.15 0.39 -13.67
N ARG A 153 -21.35 -0.09 -13.31
CA ARG A 153 -21.72 -1.51 -13.44
C ARG A 153 -21.83 -1.97 -14.90
N ARG A 154 -22.11 -1.07 -15.85
CA ARG A 154 -22.30 -1.40 -17.26
C ARG A 154 -21.08 -1.11 -18.16
N VAL A 155 -20.17 -0.22 -17.78
CA VAL A 155 -19.21 0.43 -18.70
C VAL A 155 -17.77 0.39 -18.21
N GLU A 156 -17.47 0.50 -16.90
CA GLU A 156 -16.08 0.45 -16.40
C GLU A 156 -15.78 -0.90 -15.75
N THR A 157 -15.38 -1.87 -16.56
CA THR A 157 -14.98 -3.21 -16.10
C THR A 157 -13.49 -3.24 -15.76
N GLN A 158 -13.04 -4.24 -14.97
CA GLN A 158 -11.60 -4.50 -14.80
C GLN A 158 -10.89 -4.63 -16.16
N HIS A 159 -11.56 -5.27 -17.13
CA HIS A 159 -11.11 -5.34 -18.51
C HIS A 159 -10.90 -3.95 -19.12
N HIS A 160 -11.85 -3.02 -18.98
CA HIS A 160 -11.68 -1.65 -19.49
C HIS A 160 -10.54 -0.93 -18.76
N ALA A 161 -10.58 -0.86 -17.43
CA ALA A 161 -9.63 -0.07 -16.63
C ALA A 161 -8.17 -0.55 -16.81
N PHE A 162 -7.96 -1.86 -16.90
CA PHE A 162 -6.63 -2.45 -16.95
C PHE A 162 -6.16 -2.83 -18.35
N HIS A 163 -7.03 -2.86 -19.37
CA HIS A 163 -6.66 -3.41 -20.68
C HIS A 163 -7.25 -2.68 -21.88
N ALA A 164 -8.57 -2.58 -21.98
CA ALA A 164 -9.25 -2.09 -23.19
C ALA A 164 -9.33 -0.55 -23.27
N CYS A 165 -9.06 0.17 -22.18
CA CYS A 165 -9.03 1.63 -22.19
C CYS A 165 -8.09 2.16 -23.29
N PRO A 166 -8.51 3.14 -24.12
CA PRO A 166 -7.70 3.67 -25.23
C PRO A 166 -6.31 4.20 -24.82
N ARG A 167 -6.15 4.59 -23.55
CA ARG A 167 -4.86 5.03 -23.01
C ARG A 167 -3.94 3.90 -22.59
N ILE A 168 -4.51 2.75 -22.23
CA ILE A 168 -3.81 1.59 -21.68
C ILE A 168 -3.56 0.53 -22.75
N HIS A 169 -4.51 0.33 -23.66
CA HIS A 169 -4.40 -0.63 -24.76
C HIS A 169 -3.10 -0.50 -25.59
N PRO A 170 -2.60 0.72 -25.89
CA PRO A 170 -1.34 0.85 -26.62
C PRO A 170 -0.12 0.35 -25.82
N VAL A 171 -0.16 0.36 -24.49
CA VAL A 171 0.90 -0.19 -23.62
C VAL A 171 0.98 -1.71 -23.77
N TRP A 172 -0.17 -2.39 -23.77
CA TRP A 172 -0.22 -3.83 -24.02
C TRP A 172 0.18 -4.19 -25.45
N SER A 173 -0.21 -3.38 -26.44
CA SER A 173 0.23 -3.55 -27.83
C SER A 173 1.74 -3.39 -27.96
N PHE A 174 2.32 -2.38 -27.32
CA PHE A 174 3.76 -2.14 -27.28
C PHE A 174 4.53 -3.37 -26.76
N HIS A 175 4.08 -3.96 -25.65
CA HIS A 175 4.67 -5.19 -25.11
C HIS A 175 4.41 -6.41 -26.00
N ARG A 176 3.18 -6.61 -26.49
CA ARG A 176 2.84 -7.70 -27.41
C ARG A 176 3.78 -7.72 -28.62
N ASP A 177 4.03 -6.56 -29.21
CA ASP A 177 4.85 -6.45 -30.41
C ASP A 177 6.33 -6.78 -30.13
N ALA A 178 6.84 -6.40 -28.95
CA ALA A 178 8.17 -6.83 -28.50
C ALA A 178 8.23 -8.33 -28.22
N TRP A 179 7.17 -8.94 -27.72
CA TRP A 179 7.15 -10.36 -27.36
C TRP A 179 6.70 -11.28 -28.51
N ARG A 180 6.42 -10.71 -29.68
CA ARG A 180 6.02 -11.43 -30.90
C ARG A 180 6.93 -12.62 -31.26
N PRO A 181 8.27 -12.58 -31.11
CA PRO A 181 9.12 -13.73 -31.39
C PRO A 181 8.78 -15.00 -30.61
N PHE A 182 8.22 -14.86 -29.40
CA PHE A 182 7.83 -15.99 -28.54
C PHE A 182 6.33 -16.31 -28.61
N GLY A 183 5.55 -15.48 -29.33
CA GLY A 183 4.09 -15.63 -29.40
C GLY A 183 3.39 -15.45 -28.05
N ALA A 184 4.00 -14.73 -27.10
CA ALA A 184 3.42 -14.54 -25.78
C ALA A 184 2.18 -13.62 -25.87
N PRO A 185 1.02 -14.04 -25.32
CA PRO A 185 -0.23 -13.31 -25.43
C PRO A 185 -0.27 -12.14 -24.43
N PHE A 186 -0.87 -11.02 -24.84
CA PHE A 186 -1.18 -9.89 -23.95
C PHE A 186 -2.68 -9.55 -24.04
N THR A 187 -3.51 -10.56 -24.18
CA THR A 187 -4.97 -10.44 -24.15
C THR A 187 -5.47 -10.40 -22.72
N TRP A 188 -6.64 -9.79 -22.49
CA TRP A 188 -7.24 -9.75 -21.16
C TRP A 188 -7.44 -11.16 -20.58
N SER A 189 -7.94 -12.11 -21.37
CA SER A 189 -8.17 -13.49 -20.94
C SER A 189 -6.93 -14.13 -20.32
N THR A 190 -5.77 -14.01 -20.98
CA THR A 190 -4.49 -14.56 -20.50
C THR A 190 -3.89 -13.78 -19.33
N ILE A 191 -4.20 -12.47 -19.22
CA ILE A 191 -3.78 -11.62 -18.10
C ILE A 191 -4.61 -11.93 -16.84
N SER A 192 -5.92 -12.17 -17.00
CA SER A 192 -6.82 -12.52 -15.91
C SER A 192 -6.74 -13.99 -15.50
N ASP A 193 -6.32 -14.87 -16.42
CA ASP A 193 -6.20 -16.30 -16.21
C ASP A 193 -4.87 -16.81 -16.77
N LEU A 194 -3.94 -17.13 -15.85
CA LEU A 194 -2.57 -17.55 -16.17
C LEU A 194 -2.49 -18.97 -16.74
N ASP A 195 -3.56 -19.76 -16.67
CA ASP A 195 -3.59 -21.11 -17.20
C ASP A 195 -3.81 -21.11 -18.72
N LEU A 196 -4.38 -20.03 -19.26
CA LEU A 196 -4.52 -19.79 -20.69
C LEU A 196 -3.22 -19.34 -21.37
N PHE A 197 -2.12 -19.19 -20.62
CA PHE A 197 -0.84 -18.76 -21.16
C PHE A 197 -0.24 -19.80 -22.10
N THR A 198 -0.10 -19.43 -23.37
CA THR A 198 0.49 -20.25 -24.43
C THR A 198 1.58 -19.49 -25.17
N VAL A 199 2.46 -20.20 -25.88
CA VAL A 199 3.58 -19.65 -26.64
C VAL A 199 3.72 -20.38 -27.97
N ASN A 200 4.44 -19.79 -28.92
CA ASN A 200 4.77 -20.47 -30.18
C ASN A 200 5.90 -21.50 -29.98
N SER A 201 6.27 -22.22 -31.05
CA SER A 201 7.33 -23.24 -31.02
C SER A 201 8.69 -22.72 -30.52
N ARG A 202 9.01 -21.44 -30.75
CA ARG A 202 10.23 -20.81 -30.24
C ARG A 202 10.14 -20.54 -28.74
N GLY A 203 8.98 -20.08 -28.27
CA GLY A 203 8.73 -19.86 -26.85
C GLY A 203 8.62 -21.17 -26.06
N ASP A 204 8.15 -22.26 -26.68
CA ASP A 204 7.95 -23.54 -26.00
C ASP A 204 9.27 -24.13 -25.47
N ARG A 205 10.36 -23.96 -26.24
CA ARG A 205 11.74 -24.33 -25.81
C ARG A 205 12.21 -23.62 -24.53
N HIS A 206 11.60 -22.48 -24.21
CA HIS A 206 11.92 -21.67 -23.04
C HIS A 206 10.68 -21.34 -22.21
N LYS A 207 9.64 -22.19 -22.26
CA LYS A 207 8.27 -21.86 -21.82
C LYS A 207 8.22 -21.32 -20.39
N ASP A 208 8.89 -21.97 -19.45
CA ASP A 208 8.90 -21.55 -18.04
C ASP A 208 9.57 -20.19 -17.84
N ALA A 209 10.65 -19.93 -18.58
CA ALA A 209 11.34 -18.65 -18.54
C ALA A 209 10.48 -17.54 -19.18
N VAL A 210 9.87 -17.81 -20.34
CA VAL A 210 8.96 -16.87 -21.02
C VAL A 210 7.77 -16.56 -20.11
N LYS A 211 7.10 -17.58 -19.56
CA LYS A 211 5.96 -17.43 -18.64
C LYS A 211 6.34 -16.62 -17.42
N THR A 212 7.48 -16.93 -16.78
CA THR A 212 7.95 -16.20 -15.59
C THR A 212 8.21 -14.72 -15.90
N LEU A 213 8.98 -14.44 -16.94
CA LEU A 213 9.32 -13.07 -17.32
C LEU A 213 8.08 -12.27 -17.74
N TRP A 214 7.15 -12.93 -18.42
CA TRP A 214 5.86 -12.36 -18.82
C TRP A 214 4.97 -12.03 -17.61
N ILE A 215 4.86 -12.94 -16.63
CA ILE A 215 4.12 -12.68 -15.37
C ILE A 215 4.70 -11.46 -14.65
N LEU A 216 6.03 -11.38 -14.54
CA LEU A 216 6.68 -10.23 -13.90
C LEU A 216 6.36 -8.92 -14.62
N LEU A 217 6.36 -8.93 -15.97
CA LEU A 217 6.01 -7.76 -16.77
C LEU A 217 4.54 -7.38 -16.55
N THR A 218 3.62 -8.31 -16.77
CA THR A 218 2.18 -8.10 -16.61
C THR A 218 1.84 -7.58 -15.21
N ALA A 219 2.39 -8.18 -14.15
CA ALA A 219 2.16 -7.73 -12.79
C ALA A 219 2.69 -6.30 -12.56
N SER A 220 3.89 -5.99 -13.03
CA SER A 220 4.47 -4.65 -12.89
C SER A 220 3.67 -3.59 -13.67
N THR A 221 3.18 -3.92 -14.87
CA THR A 221 2.36 -3.04 -15.71
C THR A 221 0.98 -2.83 -15.10
N LEU A 222 0.32 -3.87 -14.59
CA LEU A 222 -0.95 -3.74 -13.86
C LEU A 222 -0.82 -2.84 -12.63
N ASN A 223 0.27 -3.02 -11.86
CA ASN A 223 0.55 -2.16 -10.71
C ASN A 223 0.78 -0.70 -11.13
N LEU A 224 1.51 -0.45 -12.22
CA LEU A 224 1.69 0.89 -12.77
C LEU A 224 0.35 1.51 -13.17
N ILE A 225 -0.50 0.77 -13.90
CA ILE A 225 -1.84 1.23 -14.32
C ILE A 225 -2.66 1.62 -13.10
N TRP A 226 -2.74 0.74 -12.10
CA TRP A 226 -3.48 0.98 -10.86
C TRP A 226 -2.95 2.21 -10.11
N THR A 227 -1.62 2.32 -9.97
CA THR A 227 -1.00 3.42 -9.24
C THR A 227 -1.28 4.77 -9.92
N GLN A 228 -1.17 4.84 -11.25
CA GLN A 228 -1.41 6.07 -11.99
C GLN A 228 -2.88 6.43 -12.03
N HIS A 229 -3.77 5.45 -12.17
CA HIS A 229 -5.20 5.64 -12.02
C HIS A 229 -5.53 6.31 -10.68
N ASN A 230 -5.00 5.78 -9.58
CA ASN A 230 -5.22 6.32 -8.24
C ASN A 230 -4.63 7.71 -8.04
N LYS A 231 -3.45 8.00 -8.60
CA LYS A 231 -2.85 9.34 -8.55
C LYS A 231 -3.72 10.38 -9.24
N VAL A 232 -4.22 10.05 -10.44
CA VAL A 232 -5.12 10.94 -11.19
C VAL A 232 -6.43 11.13 -10.43
N GLN A 233 -6.98 10.05 -9.86
CA GLN A 233 -8.27 10.08 -9.19
C GLN A 233 -8.25 10.78 -7.82
N TYR A 234 -7.21 10.58 -7.02
CA TYR A 234 -7.19 10.94 -5.60
C TYR A 234 -6.13 11.99 -5.24
N THR A 235 -5.22 12.33 -6.15
CA THR A 235 -4.10 13.23 -5.88
C THR A 235 -4.01 14.38 -6.88
N ASP A 236 -5.06 14.57 -7.69
CA ASP A 236 -5.13 15.60 -8.74
C ASP A 236 -3.90 15.60 -9.67
N ALA A 237 -3.32 14.40 -9.88
CA ALA A 237 -2.16 14.25 -10.72
C ALA A 237 -2.55 14.31 -12.20
N SER A 238 -1.69 14.93 -13.01
CA SER A 238 -1.86 14.88 -14.46
C SER A 238 -1.67 13.45 -14.99
N PRO A 239 -2.56 12.97 -15.87
CA PRO A 239 -2.41 11.66 -16.47
C PRO A 239 -1.15 11.55 -17.33
N LEU A 240 -0.46 10.40 -17.26
CA LEU A 240 0.75 10.16 -18.04
C LEU A 240 0.51 10.23 -19.56
N LEU A 241 1.48 10.84 -20.24
CA LEU A 241 1.62 10.76 -21.70
C LEU A 241 2.06 9.37 -22.14
N LEU A 242 1.70 8.99 -23.36
CA LEU A 242 1.91 7.63 -23.86
C LEU A 242 3.38 7.15 -23.86
N PRO A 243 4.38 7.97 -24.26
CA PRO A 243 5.78 7.54 -24.19
C PRO A 243 6.24 7.17 -22.77
N HIS A 244 5.80 7.93 -21.76
CA HIS A 244 6.13 7.66 -20.37
C HIS A 244 5.53 6.34 -19.87
N TRP A 245 4.38 5.92 -20.41
CA TRP A 245 3.83 4.60 -20.08
C TRP A 245 4.75 3.47 -20.53
N PHE A 246 5.33 3.58 -21.73
CA PHE A 246 6.25 2.56 -22.27
C PHE A 246 7.55 2.49 -21.46
N GLU A 247 8.11 3.65 -21.12
CA GLU A 247 9.32 3.75 -20.31
C GLU A 247 9.10 3.19 -18.90
N LEU A 248 8.04 3.65 -18.22
CA LEU A 248 7.77 3.26 -16.84
C LEU A 248 7.35 1.79 -16.71
N SER A 249 6.65 1.22 -17.70
CA SER A 249 6.31 -0.21 -17.66
C SER A 249 7.57 -1.08 -17.78
N LEU A 250 8.53 -0.69 -18.62
CA LEU A 250 9.81 -1.38 -18.72
C LEU A 250 10.68 -1.18 -17.47
N LEU A 251 10.77 0.07 -16.97
CA LEU A 251 11.51 0.39 -15.75
C LEU A 251 10.94 -0.29 -14.50
N GLY A 252 9.63 -0.49 -14.43
CA GLY A 252 8.97 -1.24 -13.35
C GLY A 252 9.25 -2.74 -13.43
N TRP A 253 9.41 -3.28 -14.63
CA TRP A 253 9.70 -4.70 -14.86
C TRP A 253 11.17 -5.06 -14.55
N MET A 254 12.12 -4.22 -14.95
CA MET A 254 13.56 -4.48 -14.84
C MET A 254 14.07 -4.81 -13.43
N PRO A 255 13.66 -4.13 -12.34
CA PRO A 255 14.01 -4.50 -10.96
C PRO A 255 13.55 -5.91 -10.59
N SER A 256 12.34 -6.31 -11.01
CA SER A 256 11.76 -7.63 -10.73
C SER A 256 12.53 -8.73 -11.46
N VAL A 257 12.91 -8.49 -12.72
CA VAL A 257 13.78 -9.40 -13.50
C VAL A 257 15.15 -9.54 -12.85
N ARG A 258 15.81 -8.42 -12.52
CA ARG A 258 17.14 -8.41 -11.87
C ARG A 258 17.12 -9.13 -10.52
N ARG A 259 16.06 -8.93 -9.73
CA ARG A 259 15.87 -9.66 -8.47
C ARG A 259 15.68 -11.15 -8.72
N LYS A 260 14.83 -11.54 -9.67
CA LYS A 260 14.58 -12.95 -10.00
C LYS A 260 15.86 -13.67 -10.44
N LEU A 261 16.65 -13.05 -11.32
CA LEU A 261 17.92 -13.61 -11.80
C LEU A 261 18.99 -13.71 -10.71
N ARG A 262 19.01 -12.79 -9.73
CA ARG A 262 19.94 -12.84 -8.58
C ARG A 262 19.62 -13.95 -7.60
N LEU A 263 18.35 -14.30 -7.46
CA LEU A 263 17.89 -15.36 -6.55
C LEU A 263 18.00 -16.77 -7.15
N GLN A 264 18.29 -16.87 -8.45
CA GLN A 264 18.48 -18.15 -9.12
C GLN A 264 19.96 -18.56 -9.09
N ASP A 265 20.22 -19.85 -8.93
CA ASP A 265 21.55 -20.44 -9.12
C ASP A 265 22.07 -20.09 -10.52
N ARG A 266 23.37 -19.81 -10.62
CA ARG A 266 24.06 -19.48 -11.87
C ARG A 266 23.94 -20.61 -12.90
N GLU A 267 23.96 -21.87 -12.44
CA GLU A 267 23.87 -23.07 -13.27
C GLU A 267 22.43 -23.51 -13.56
N CYS A 268 21.42 -22.76 -13.07
CA CYS A 268 20.02 -23.11 -13.28
C CYS A 268 19.64 -22.99 -14.78
N PRO A 269 19.11 -24.05 -15.42
CA PRO A 269 18.71 -24.02 -16.83
C PRO A 269 17.63 -22.97 -17.15
N ILE A 270 16.77 -22.66 -16.17
CA ILE A 270 15.74 -21.62 -16.27
C ILE A 270 16.39 -20.23 -16.35
N ARG A 271 17.50 -20.02 -15.63
CA ARG A 271 18.25 -18.76 -15.68
C ARG A 271 18.88 -18.56 -17.05
N THR A 272 19.50 -19.59 -17.62
CA THR A 272 20.06 -19.54 -18.99
C THR A 272 18.96 -19.27 -20.03
N SER A 273 17.82 -19.93 -19.91
CA SER A 273 16.66 -19.67 -20.77
C SER A 273 16.12 -18.25 -20.60
N ALA A 274 16.05 -17.73 -19.38
CA ALA A 274 15.62 -16.36 -19.11
C ALA A 274 16.59 -15.34 -19.74
N LEU A 275 17.89 -15.55 -19.64
CA LEU A 275 18.88 -14.67 -20.30
C LEU A 275 18.76 -14.71 -21.83
N HIS A 276 18.52 -15.87 -22.42
CA HIS A 276 18.26 -15.99 -23.86
C HIS A 276 17.00 -15.20 -24.29
N VAL A 277 15.92 -15.32 -23.52
CA VAL A 277 14.68 -14.58 -23.76
C VAL A 277 14.92 -13.07 -23.64
N LEU A 278 15.59 -12.62 -22.58
CA LEU A 278 15.90 -11.20 -22.37
C LEU A 278 16.79 -10.62 -23.48
N HIS A 279 17.80 -11.38 -23.95
CA HIS A 279 18.62 -10.96 -25.09
C HIS A 279 17.77 -10.79 -26.35
N THR A 280 16.89 -11.74 -26.64
CA THR A 280 15.99 -11.65 -27.80
C THR A 280 15.05 -10.45 -27.69
N LEU A 281 14.52 -10.17 -26.49
CA LEU A 281 13.63 -9.05 -26.22
C LEU A 281 14.34 -7.70 -26.32
N ARG A 282 15.59 -7.59 -25.84
CA ARG A 282 16.43 -6.39 -26.00
C ARG A 282 16.58 -5.98 -27.46
N ASP A 283 16.70 -6.95 -28.35
CA ASP A 283 16.94 -6.68 -29.78
C ASP A 283 15.66 -6.22 -30.51
N GLN A 284 14.49 -6.23 -29.87
CA GLN A 284 13.22 -5.81 -30.46
C GLN A 284 13.12 -4.30 -30.52
N ALA A 285 12.61 -3.75 -31.63
CA ALA A 285 12.58 -2.30 -31.88
C ALA A 285 11.96 -1.49 -30.74
N ASN A 286 10.89 -2.01 -30.13
CA ASN A 286 10.17 -1.38 -29.03
C ASN A 286 11.00 -1.30 -27.74
N TYR A 287 11.85 -2.28 -27.47
CA TYR A 287 12.64 -2.33 -26.25
C TYR A 287 14.06 -1.80 -26.45
N ARG A 288 14.63 -1.90 -27.65
CA ARG A 288 16.01 -1.53 -27.98
C ARG A 288 16.37 -0.10 -27.57
N ARG A 289 15.40 0.83 -27.64
CA ARG A 289 15.61 2.23 -27.27
C ARG A 289 15.55 2.50 -25.76
N LEU A 290 15.06 1.52 -24.99
CA LEU A 290 14.72 1.65 -23.57
C LEU A 290 15.48 0.66 -22.67
N TRP A 291 16.29 -0.23 -23.26
CA TRP A 291 17.04 -1.29 -22.60
C TRP A 291 18.45 -0.86 -22.22
#